data_AF-A0A0C5GJG9-F1
#
_entry.id   AF-A0A0C5GJG9-F1
#
_cell.length_a   1.000
_cell.length_b   1.000
_cell.length_c   1.000
_cell.angle_alpha   90.00
_cell.angle_beta   90.00
_cell.angle_gamma   90.00
#
_symmetry.space_group_name_H-M   'P 1'
#
loop_
_entity.id
_entity.type
_entity.pdbx_description
1 polymer ?
#
loop_
_entity_poly.entity_id
_entity_poly.type
_entity_poly.pdbx_seq_one_letter_code
_entity_poly.pdbx_strand_id
1 'polypeptide(L)'
;MEGRTIAESFRPGAWRVVALDMTEPDERLPDLAATPAHDGERHGTGLVWGLHPGYVLRREDRVVLAASRHGLAELLGRGPHSRLRTADA
;
A
#
# COMPACT_ATOMS: atom_id res chain seq x y z
N MET A 1 -6.53 -6.85 1.36
CA MET A 1 -6.66 -6.27 0.00
C MET A 1 -5.95 -7.13 -1.03
N GLU A 2 -4.93 -7.89 -0.61
CA GLU A 2 -4.26 -8.98 -1.34
C GLU A 2 -5.17 -9.82 -2.24
N GLY A 3 -4.64 -10.19 -3.40
CA GLY A 3 -5.29 -11.06 -4.38
C GLY A 3 -6.37 -10.38 -5.22
N ARG A 4 -6.58 -9.07 -5.05
CA ARG A 4 -7.53 -8.27 -5.84
C ARG A 4 -6.80 -7.31 -6.75
N THR A 5 -7.37 -7.06 -7.91
CA THR A 5 -6.89 -6.03 -8.83
C THR A 5 -7.09 -4.62 -8.26
N ILE A 6 -6.39 -3.62 -8.81
CA ILE A 6 -6.61 -2.21 -8.50
C ILE A 6 -8.08 -1.84 -8.70
N ALA A 7 -8.69 -2.27 -9.80
CA ALA A 7 -10.11 -2.04 -10.08
C ALA A 7 -11.04 -2.66 -9.03
N GLU A 8 -10.82 -3.93 -8.65
CA GLU A 8 -11.65 -4.62 -7.65
C GLU A 8 -11.43 -4.11 -6.22
N SER A 9 -10.26 -3.53 -5.96
CA SER A 9 -9.94 -2.95 -4.65
C SER A 9 -10.68 -1.65 -4.38
N PHE A 10 -11.13 -0.96 -5.43
CA PHE A 10 -11.84 0.32 -5.34
C PHE A 10 -13.20 0.14 -4.66
N ARG A 11 -13.46 0.98 -3.65
CA ARG A 11 -14.74 1.03 -2.96
C ARG A 11 -15.30 2.45 -3.06
N PRO A 12 -16.30 2.68 -3.93
CA PRO A 12 -16.92 3.98 -4.08
C PRO A 12 -17.37 4.57 -2.74
N GLY A 13 -17.03 5.84 -2.49
CA GLY A 13 -17.34 6.52 -1.23
C GLY A 13 -16.47 6.12 -0.02
N ALA A 14 -15.67 5.07 -0.13
CA ALA A 14 -14.84 4.57 0.97
C ALA A 14 -13.35 4.78 0.71
N TRP A 15 -12.76 4.15 -0.31
CA TRP A 15 -11.35 4.33 -0.65
C TRP A 15 -10.98 3.92 -2.08
N ARG A 16 -9.81 4.41 -2.54
CA ARG A 16 -9.15 4.04 -3.80
C ARG A 16 -7.63 4.01 -3.63
N VAL A 17 -6.95 3.02 -4.20
CA VAL A 17 -5.49 3.01 -4.33
C VAL A 17 -5.07 4.05 -5.38
N VAL A 18 -4.07 4.88 -5.06
CA VAL A 18 -3.60 5.96 -5.93
C VAL A 18 -2.14 5.82 -6.35
N ALA A 19 -1.33 5.14 -5.52
CA ALA A 19 0.04 4.81 -5.86
C ALA A 19 0.47 3.49 -5.19
N LEU A 20 1.50 2.88 -5.77
CA LEU A 20 2.17 1.69 -5.26
C LEU A 20 3.67 1.96 -5.17
N ASP A 21 4.28 1.59 -4.06
CA ASP A 21 5.73 1.61 -3.90
C ASP A 21 6.36 0.39 -4.60
N MET A 22 7.06 0.66 -5.70
CA MET A 22 7.77 -0.32 -6.50
C MET A 22 9.26 -0.43 -6.12
N THR A 23 9.68 0.22 -5.04
CA THR A 23 11.03 0.06 -4.50
C THR A 23 11.23 -1.40 -4.08
N GLU A 24 12.44 -1.95 -4.30
CA GLU A 24 12.76 -3.30 -3.85
C GLU A 24 12.53 -3.44 -2.34
N PRO A 25 12.00 -4.57 -1.84
CA PRO A 25 11.58 -4.71 -0.43
C PRO A 25 12.60 -4.25 0.61
N ASP A 26 13.89 -4.49 0.36
CA ASP A 26 14.99 -4.18 1.26
C ASP A 26 15.39 -2.69 1.24
N GLU A 27 15.00 -1.96 0.19
CA GLU A 27 15.28 -0.53 0.00
C GLU A 27 14.09 0.36 0.37
N ARG A 28 12.95 -0.24 0.73
CA ARG A 28 11.72 0.51 1.06
C ARG A 28 11.89 1.34 2.32
N LEU A 29 11.45 2.59 2.24
CA LEU A 29 11.29 3.41 3.42
C LEU A 29 10.23 2.79 4.35
N PRO A 30 10.51 2.74 5.67
CA PRO A 30 9.59 2.14 6.63
C PRO A 30 8.27 2.92 6.73
N ASP A 31 8.33 4.24 6.57
CA ASP A 31 7.20 5.16 6.56
C ASP A 31 7.10 5.87 5.20
N LEU A 32 6.05 5.56 4.43
CA LEU A 32 5.76 6.21 3.15
C LEU A 32 5.23 7.65 3.32
N ALA A 33 4.79 8.03 4.51
CA ALA A 33 4.32 9.39 4.81
C ALA A 33 5.45 10.29 5.32
N ALA A 34 6.64 9.74 5.61
CA ALA A 34 7.77 10.52 6.05
C ALA A 34 8.20 11.50 4.95
N THR A 35 8.40 12.76 5.32
CA THR A 35 9.00 13.76 4.44
C THR A 35 10.42 13.30 4.09
N PRO A 36 10.80 13.19 2.81
CA PRO A 36 12.18 12.90 2.44
C PRO A 36 13.11 13.93 3.08
N ALA A 37 14.18 13.46 3.73
CA ALA A 37 15.23 14.36 4.19
C ALA A 37 15.82 15.10 2.97
N HIS A 38 16.23 16.35 3.17
CA HIS A 38 16.68 17.25 2.09
C HIS A 38 18.13 16.95 1.64
N ASP A 39 18.63 15.75 1.89
CA ASP A 39 19.96 15.28 1.54
C ASP A 39 20.06 14.89 0.07
N GLY A 40 19.80 15.85 -0.84
CA GLY A 40 20.37 15.99 -2.20
C GLY A 40 20.11 14.89 -3.24
N GLU A 41 19.90 13.66 -2.83
CA GLU A 41 19.55 12.51 -3.62
C GLU A 41 18.08 12.27 -3.37
N ARG A 42 17.28 12.43 -4.42
CA ARG A 42 15.89 11.98 -4.42
C ARG A 42 15.88 10.48 -4.15
N HIS A 43 15.89 10.07 -2.89
CA HIS A 43 15.28 8.83 -2.45
C HIS A 43 13.76 9.02 -2.58
N GLY A 44 13.33 9.31 -3.81
CA GLY A 44 11.95 9.33 -4.19
C GLY A 44 11.50 7.92 -3.98
N THR A 45 10.65 7.72 -2.98
CA THR A 45 9.80 6.53 -2.89
C THR A 45 9.45 6.10 -4.32
N GLY A 46 9.69 4.85 -4.70
CA GLY A 46 9.43 4.30 -6.03
C GLY A 46 7.93 4.25 -6.35
N LEU A 47 7.18 5.26 -5.96
CA LEU A 47 5.74 5.40 -6.09
C LEU A 47 5.39 5.56 -7.56
N VAL A 48 4.78 4.52 -8.08
CA VAL A 48 4.15 4.55 -9.39
C VAL A 48 2.70 5.00 -9.22
N TRP A 49 2.38 6.10 -9.90
CA TRP A 49 1.03 6.67 -10.01
C TRP A 49 0.33 6.13 -11.27
N GLY A 50 -1.00 6.26 -11.34
CA GLY A 50 -1.74 5.87 -12.54
C GLY A 50 -1.70 4.36 -12.81
N LEU A 51 -1.75 3.55 -11.75
CA LEU A 51 -1.66 2.09 -11.83
C LEU A 51 -2.68 1.50 -12.80
N HIS A 52 -2.22 0.52 -13.58
CA HIS A 52 -3.10 -0.21 -14.48
C HIS A 52 -4.23 -0.90 -13.68
N PRO A 53 -5.51 -0.81 -14.10
CA PRO A 53 -6.64 -1.35 -13.34
C PRO A 53 -6.54 -2.85 -13.10
N GLY A 54 -5.86 -3.59 -13.98
CA GLY A 54 -5.62 -5.03 -13.86
C GLY A 54 -4.41 -5.45 -13.01
N TYR A 55 -3.66 -4.52 -12.43
CA TYR A 55 -2.56 -4.88 -11.51
C TYR A 55 -3.13 -5.56 -10.26
N VAL A 56 -2.62 -6.76 -9.91
CA VAL A 56 -3.08 -7.54 -8.76
C VAL A 56 -2.24 -7.21 -7.53
N LEU A 57 -2.89 -6.72 -6.47
CA LEU A 57 -2.24 -6.37 -5.22
C LEU A 57 -1.69 -7.62 -4.52
N ARG A 58 -0.40 -7.58 -4.22
CA ARG A 58 0.32 -8.60 -3.46
C ARG A 58 0.30 -8.29 -1.96
N ARG A 59 0.83 -9.22 -1.17
CA ARG A 59 0.90 -9.06 0.30
C ARG A 59 1.95 -8.02 0.69
N GLU A 60 3.06 -8.01 -0.04
CA GLU A 60 4.22 -7.16 0.16
C GLU A 60 4.06 -5.75 -0.42
N ASP A 61 2.99 -5.51 -1.17
CA ASP A 61 2.72 -4.22 -1.79
C ASP A 61 2.44 -3.15 -0.73
N ARG A 62 3.21 -2.06 -0.78
CA ARG A 62 2.92 -0.86 0.03
C ARG A 62 2.20 0.16 -0.82
N VAL A 63 0.97 0.50 -0.44
CA VAL A 63 0.09 1.36 -1.23
C VAL A 63 -0.19 2.68 -0.54
N VAL A 64 -0.32 3.73 -1.35
CA VAL A 64 -0.97 4.97 -0.95
C VAL A 64 -2.42 4.92 -1.39
N LEU A 65 -3.32 5.23 -0.47
CA LEU A 65 -4.77 5.22 -0.70
C LEU A 65 -5.40 6.55 -0.32
N ALA A 66 -6.37 6.98 -1.13
CA ALA A 66 -7.29 8.04 -0.76
C ALA A 66 -8.51 7.39 -0.10
N ALA A 67 -8.88 7.83 1.10
CA ALA A 67 -10.02 7.28 1.83
C ALA A 67 -10.88 8.40 2.45
N SER A 68 -12.19 8.16 2.53
CA SER A 68 -13.08 8.97 3.38
C SER A 68 -12.82 8.65 4.86
N ARG A 69 -13.28 9.52 5.79
CA ARG A 69 -13.16 9.25 7.23
C ARG A 69 -13.77 7.90 7.63
N HIS A 70 -14.95 7.60 7.09
CA HIS A 70 -15.61 6.32 7.32
C HIS A 70 -14.83 5.15 6.71
N GLY A 71 -14.37 5.31 5.46
CA GLY A 71 -13.57 4.29 4.79
C GLY A 71 -12.25 4.01 5.48
N LEU A 72 -11.58 5.03 6.03
CA LEU A 72 -10.36 4.86 6.82
C LEU A 72 -10.66 4.12 8.14
N ALA A 73 -11.72 4.49 8.85
CA ALA A 73 -12.13 3.79 10.07
C ALA A 73 -12.42 2.31 9.79
N GLU A 74 -13.08 2.00 8.67
CA GLU A 74 -13.35 0.64 8.23
C GLU A 74 -12.05 -0.12 7.86
N LEU A 75 -11.10 0.53 7.18
CA LEU A 75 -9.80 -0.07 6.86
C LEU A 75 -8.99 -0.41 8.11
N LEU A 76 -8.95 0.49 9.09
CA LEU A 76 -8.21 0.30 10.34
C LEU A 76 -8.89 -0.73 11.25
N GLY A 77 -10.22 -0.85 11.20
CA GLY A 77 -10.98 -1.86 11.93
C GLY A 77 -10.78 -3.29 11.41
N ARG A 78 -10.29 -3.45 10.17
CA ARG A 78 -10.06 -4.75 9.51
C ARG A 78 -8.61 -5.25 9.67
N GLY A 79 -8.02 -5.07 10.86
CA GLY A 79 -6.61 -5.30 11.15
C GLY A 79 -5.98 -6.53 10.47
N PRO A 80 -4.67 -6.48 10.14
CA PRO A 80 -4.03 -7.54 9.38
C PRO A 80 -4.16 -8.87 10.11
N HIS A 81 -4.71 -9.87 9.43
CA HIS A 81 -4.55 -11.26 9.82
C HIS A 81 -3.05 -11.57 9.74
N SER A 82 -2.34 -11.33 10.84
CA SER A 82 -1.06 -11.96 11.13
C SER A 82 -1.35 -13.45 11.15
N ARG A 83 -1.20 -14.12 10.00
CA ARG A 83 -0.93 -15.54 10.00
C ARG A 83 0.39 -15.68 10.74
N LEU A 84 0.26 -16.05 12.01
CA LEU A 84 1.31 -16.74 12.76
C LEU A 84 1.99 -17.70 11.79
N ARG A 85 3.25 -17.42 11.50
CA ARG A 85 4.15 -18.37 10.89
C ARG A 85 4.37 -19.46 11.95
N THR A 86 3.45 -20.41 12.02
CA THR A 86 3.75 -21.73 12.55
C THR A 86 4.58 -22.43 11.48
N ALA A 87 5.89 -22.30 11.62
CA ALA A 87 6.88 -23.27 11.18
C ALA A 87 7.79 -23.36 12.41
N ASP A 88 7.75 -24.36 13.28
CA ASP A 88 7.82 -25.81 13.04
C ASP A 88 8.83 -26.17 11.94
N ALA A 89 10.11 -26.08 12.34
CA ALA A 89 11.07 -27.18 12.32
C ALA A 89 12.28 -26.80 13.20
#